data_AF-A0A2Z2P612-F1
#
_entry.id   AF-A0A2Z2P612-F1
#
_cell.length_a   1.000
_cell.length_b   1.000
_cell.length_c   1.000
_cell.angle_alpha   90.00
_cell.angle_beta   90.00
_cell.angle_gamma   90.00
#
_symmetry.space_group_name_H-M   'P 1'
#
loop_
_entity.id
_entity.type
_entity.pdbx_description
1 polymer ?
#
loop_
_entity_poly.entity_id
_entity_poly.type
_entity_poly.pdbx_seq_one_letter_code
_entity_poly.pdbx_strand_id
1 'polypeptide(L)'
;MEIFWIEPTGPDLPQGAAFGMGVTARDLDDALALLRERLGPCEIGSSSRIRSMEEVEQNHVRPNMGNFLVRGIWYPNHSAW
;
A
#
# COMPACT_ATOMS: atom_id res chain seq x y z
N MET A 1 8.27 -12.66 3.50
CA MET A 1 7.45 -11.44 3.37
C MET A 1 7.67 -10.90 1.98
N GLU A 2 6.60 -10.45 1.35
CA GLU A 2 6.53 -9.91 0.00
C GLU A 2 6.04 -8.47 0.07
N ILE A 3 6.41 -7.68 -0.95
CA ILE A 3 6.07 -6.27 -1.04
C ILE A 3 5.09 -6.11 -2.20
N PHE A 4 4.01 -5.40 -1.95
CA PHE A 4 2.95 -5.13 -2.91
C PHE A 4 2.71 -3.64 -3.05
N TRP A 5 2.40 -3.25 -4.28
CA TRP A 5 1.72 -2.00 -4.59
C TRP A 5 0.27 -2.33 -4.93
N ILE A 6 -0.67 -1.68 -4.27
CA ILE A 6 -2.10 -1.98 -4.43
C ILE A 6 -2.85 -0.68 -4.61
N GLU A 7 -3.67 -0.61 -5.65
CA GLU A 7 -4.50 0.54 -5.98
C GLU A 7 -5.95 0.20 -5.64
N PRO A 8 -6.45 0.58 -4.45
CA PRO A 8 -7.84 0.42 -4.12
C PRO A 8 -8.70 1.36 -4.99
N THR A 9 -9.92 0.94 -5.29
CA THR A 9 -10.91 1.74 -6.02
C THR A 9 -12.22 1.79 -5.23
N GLY A 10 -12.93 2.90 -5.35
CA GLY A 10 -14.22 3.09 -4.70
C GLY A 10 -14.55 4.57 -4.45
N PRO A 11 -15.84 4.90 -4.25
CA PRO A 11 -16.29 6.27 -4.07
C PRO A 11 -15.85 6.89 -2.74
N ASP A 12 -15.63 6.07 -1.70
CA ASP A 12 -15.40 6.53 -0.32
C ASP A 12 -13.97 6.29 0.17
N LEU A 13 -13.00 6.21 -0.74
CA LEU A 13 -11.60 6.00 -0.35
C LEU A 13 -11.04 7.25 0.35
N PRO A 14 -10.28 7.07 1.45
CA PRO A 14 -9.48 8.15 2.02
C PRO A 14 -8.58 8.79 0.97
N GLN A 15 -8.41 10.11 1.01
CA GLN A 15 -7.74 10.90 -0.03
C GLN A 15 -6.31 10.42 -0.37
N GLY A 16 -5.61 9.75 0.55
CA GLY A 16 -4.29 9.16 0.29
C GLY A 16 -4.31 7.75 -0.30
N ALA A 17 -5.40 7.01 -0.16
CA ALA A 17 -5.51 5.62 -0.63
C ALA A 17 -5.75 5.53 -2.14
N ALA A 18 -6.39 6.55 -2.73
CA ALA A 18 -6.65 6.62 -4.17
C ALA A 18 -5.38 6.65 -5.03
N PHE A 19 -4.22 7.00 -4.44
CA PHE A 19 -2.93 7.07 -5.13
C PHE A 19 -2.10 5.78 -5.04
N GLY A 20 -2.68 4.72 -4.49
CA GLY A 20 -1.98 3.45 -4.26
C GLY A 20 -1.35 3.36 -2.88
N MET A 21 -1.15 2.10 -2.47
CA MET A 21 -0.77 1.72 -1.13
C MET A 21 0.41 0.75 -1.19
N GLY A 22 1.45 1.06 -0.41
CA GLY A 22 2.59 0.17 -0.23
C GLY A 22 2.33 -0.77 0.94
N VAL A 23 2.37 -2.08 0.70
CA VAL A 23 2.07 -3.09 1.72
C VAL A 23 3.17 -4.16 1.76
N THR A 24 3.64 -4.50 2.95
CA THR A 24 4.49 -5.68 3.16
C THR A 24 3.67 -6.74 3.89
N ALA A 25 3.55 -7.92 3.29
CA ALA A 25 2.67 -8.99 3.77
C ALA A 25 3.28 -10.38 3.55
N ARG A 26 2.59 -11.44 3.96
CA ARG A 26 3.03 -12.82 3.69
C ARG A 26 2.77 -13.24 2.24
N ASP A 27 1.63 -12.82 1.71
CA ASP A 27 1.11 -13.08 0.37
C ASP A 27 0.10 -11.97 0.00
N LEU A 28 -0.53 -12.07 -1.18
CA LEU A 28 -1.51 -11.08 -1.65
C LEU A 28 -2.76 -11.03 -0.77
N ASP A 29 -3.27 -12.17 -0.30
CA ASP A 29 -4.48 -12.21 0.53
C ASP A 29 -4.27 -11.51 1.89
N ASP A 30 -3.10 -11.72 2.50
CA ASP A 30 -2.65 -11.03 3.71
C ASP A 30 -2.51 -9.52 3.47
N ALA A 31 -2.03 -9.10 2.29
CA ALA A 31 -1.93 -7.69 1.92
C ALA A 31 -3.32 -7.03 1.76
N LEU A 32 -4.25 -7.73 1.11
CA LEU A 32 -5.63 -7.27 0.94
C LEU A 32 -6.38 -7.20 2.27
N ALA A 33 -6.14 -8.16 3.17
CA ALA A 33 -6.71 -8.14 4.51
C ALA A 33 -6.25 -6.90 5.31
N LEU A 34 -4.95 -6.58 5.27
CA LEU A 34 -4.39 -5.37 5.90
C LEU A 34 -5.02 -4.07 5.35
N LEU A 35 -5.24 -4.00 4.03
CA LEU A 35 -5.90 -2.83 3.43
C LEU A 35 -7.34 -2.68 3.86
N ARG A 36 -8.11 -3.77 3.87
CA ARG A 36 -9.52 -3.75 4.29
C ARG A 36 -9.68 -3.42 5.77
N GLU A 37 -8.74 -3.85 6.61
CA GLU A 37 -8.70 -3.46 8.03
C GLU A 37 -8.52 -1.94 8.18
N ARG A 38 -7.71 -1.32 7.31
CA ARG A 38 -7.39 0.12 7.38
C ARG A 38 -8.42 1.02 6.71
N LEU A 39 -8.90 0.63 5.53
CA LEU A 39 -9.74 1.45 4.65
C LEU A 39 -11.23 1.09 4.77
N GLY A 40 -11.55 -0.04 5.40
CA GLY A 40 -12.87 -0.64 5.31
C GLY A 40 -13.08 -1.38 3.97
N PRO A 41 -14.33 -1.77 3.65
CA PRO A 41 -14.66 -2.40 2.39
C PRO A 41 -14.27 -1.52 1.20
N CYS A 42 -13.38 -2.01 0.35
CA CYS A 42 -12.94 -1.35 -0.88
C CYS A 42 -12.79 -2.40 -2.00
N GLU A 43 -12.92 -1.92 -3.24
CA GLU A 43 -12.54 -2.70 -4.42
C GLU A 43 -11.04 -2.53 -4.69
N ILE A 44 -10.48 -3.43 -5.49
CA ILE A 44 -9.06 -3.41 -5.86
C ILE A 44 -9.00 -3.24 -7.36
N GLY A 45 -8.53 -2.07 -7.80
CA GLY A 45 -8.35 -1.78 -9.22
C GLY A 45 -7.14 -2.52 -9.79
N SER A 46 -6.00 -2.44 -9.09
CA SER A 46 -4.79 -3.13 -9.48
C SER A 46 -3.99 -3.61 -8.27
N SER A 47 -3.21 -4.68 -8.46
CA SER A 47 -2.20 -5.11 -7.49
C SER A 47 -0.98 -5.64 -8.24
N SER A 48 0.20 -5.29 -7.75
CA SER A 48 1.46 -5.77 -8.31
C SER A 48 2.44 -6.10 -7.18
N ARG A 49 3.22 -7.16 -7.40
CA ARG A 49 4.33 -7.51 -6.51
C ARG A 49 5.55 -6.69 -6.92
N ILE A 50 6.11 -5.96 -5.97
CA ILE A 50 7.38 -5.23 -6.12
C ILE A 50 8.52 -6.24 -5.96
N ARG A 51 9.37 -6.39 -6.97
CA ARG A 51 10.53 -7.31 -6.93
C ARG A 51 11.80 -6.60 -6.46
N SER A 52 11.90 -5.31 -6.73
CA SER A 52 12.98 -4.42 -6.30
C SER A 52 12.43 -3.10 -5.79
N MET A 53 13.01 -2.56 -4.72
CA MET A 53 12.67 -1.22 -4.23
C MET A 53 13.04 -0.09 -5.21
N GLU A 54 13.82 -0.40 -6.26
CA GLU A 54 14.07 0.52 -7.36
C GLU A 54 12.83 0.75 -8.25
N GLU A 55 11.85 -0.16 -8.20
CA GLU A 55 10.55 -0.01 -8.89
C GLU A 55 9.66 1.04 -8.20
N VAL A 56 9.95 1.37 -6.94
CA VAL A 56 9.19 2.35 -6.16
C VAL A 56 9.58 3.75 -6.57
N GLU A 57 8.56 4.56 -6.92
CA GLU A 57 8.74 5.93 -7.39
C GLU A 57 9.53 6.79 -6.36
N GLN A 58 10.51 7.54 -6.87
CA GLN A 58 11.56 8.11 -6.04
C GLN A 58 11.24 9.48 -5.42
N ASN A 59 10.35 10.28 -6.01
CA ASN A 59 10.12 11.67 -5.63
C ASN A 59 8.93 11.86 -4.68
N HIS A 60 7.98 10.94 -4.68
CA HIS A 60 6.73 10.99 -3.91
C HIS A 60 6.57 9.77 -3.03
N VAL A 61 6.78 8.56 -3.54
CA VAL A 61 6.53 7.35 -2.74
C VAL A 61 7.65 7.12 -1.73
N ARG A 62 8.91 7.10 -2.17
CA ARG A 62 10.07 6.87 -1.28
C ARG A 62 10.22 7.92 -0.16
N PRO A 63 9.98 9.23 -0.36
CA PRO A 63 10.08 10.19 0.74
C PRO A 63 8.96 10.05 1.79
N ASN A 64 7.81 9.50 1.37
CA ASN A 64 6.62 9.37 2.21
C ASN A 64 6.35 7.91 2.63
N MET A 65 7.35 7.02 2.48
CA MET A 65 7.26 5.63 2.94
C MET A 65 7.69 5.50 4.41
N GLY A 66 7.00 4.61 5.12
CA GLY A 66 7.39 4.07 6.40
C GLY A 66 8.30 2.85 6.24
N ASN A 67 8.36 2.02 7.28
CA ASN A 67 9.23 0.86 7.31
C ASN A 67 8.66 -0.33 6.51
N PHE A 68 9.08 -0.47 5.24
CA PHE A 68 8.68 -1.60 4.39
C PHE A 68 9.27 -2.96 4.80
N LEU A 69 10.22 -3.01 5.75
CA LEU A 69 10.79 -4.27 6.27
C LEU A 69 9.89 -4.95 7.31
N VAL A 70 8.83 -4.28 7.76
CA VAL A 70 7.88 -4.79 8.75
C VAL A 70 6.54 -5.07 8.08
N ARG A 71 5.85 -6.13 8.51
CA ARG A 71 4.51 -6.45 8.00
C ARG A 71 3.54 -5.30 8.32
N GLY A 72 2.84 -4.82 7.30
CA GLY A 72 1.89 -3.71 7.42
C GLY A 72 1.87 -2.82 6.18
N ILE A 73 1.04 -1.79 6.26
CA ILE A 73 1.01 -0.71 5.27
C ILE A 73 2.16 0.24 5.57
N TRP A 74 3.07 0.40 4.61
CA TRP A 74 4.21 1.31 4.70
C TRP A 74 4.04 2.56 3.85
N TYR A 75 3.09 2.61 2.91
CA TYR A 75 2.76 3.84 2.19
C TYR A 75 1.25 3.98 1.96
N PRO A 76 0.70 5.19 2.09
CA PRO A 76 1.35 6.42 2.57
C PRO A 76 1.66 6.32 4.08
N ASN A 77 2.80 6.83 4.52
CA ASN A 77 3.13 6.87 5.94
C ASN A 77 2.24 7.90 6.65
N HIS A 78 1.39 7.42 7.57
CA HIS A 78 0.39 8.24 8.24
C HIS A 78 0.95 9.28 9.22
N SER A 79 2.27 9.35 9.45
CA SER A 79 2.89 10.44 10.21
C SER A 79 2.85 11.81 9.51
N ALA A 80 2.31 11.88 8.29
CA ALA A 80 2.13 13.11 7.51
C ALA A 80 0.66 13.57 7.41
N TRP A 81 -0.21 13.14 8.33
CA TRP A 81 -1.60 13.60 8.47
C TRP A 81 -1.78 14.38 9.78
#